data_AF-A0A9D6FQC4-F1
#
_entry.id   AF-A0A9D6FQC4-F1
#
_cell.length_a   1.000
_cell.length_b   1.000
_cell.length_c   1.000
_cell.angle_alpha   90.00
_cell.angle_beta   90.00
_cell.angle_gamma   90.00
#
_symmetry.space_group_name_H-M   'P 1'
#
loop_
_entity.id
_entity.type
_entity.pdbx_description
1 polymer ?
#
loop_
_entity_poly.entity_id
_entity_poly.type
_entity_poly.pdbx_seq_one_letter_code
_entity_poly.pdbx_strand_id
1 'polypeptide(L)'
;MAGTMSQAAFTIVEPGSRRSAQLLDVTIAVEEVLRRLVRTLDLPEELHYRLVQDATGRALAPGASLSASGVLPGEVILLEALRDAWFKRILDKLLDEARDYARDRVWDMVEERLERARRVDPSYPGLRELERVVDAGTAAPPVEVAPPVQPPAAAPAQASSHAGGCLVILVLGAVIVVAANWTPISRWVKKRWDEIQARTGKNKPPMAGTEGRITSGTGRIEVVDQNAILDFAYRLYLNGTYVGDVRNPAGGTTSHSVTFAEGVNVVELRHMDDNRARDTWLVMRINGGEFERVFEDGGSGERKSFTWRLEGAGR
;
A
#
# COMPACT_ATOMS: atom_id res chain seq x y z
N MET A 1 10.18 18.20 -50.43
CA MET A 1 11.49 18.28 -49.75
C MET A 1 11.38 17.47 -48.47
N ALA A 2 12.14 16.39 -48.33
CA ALA A 2 12.16 15.60 -47.10
C ALA A 2 13.03 16.34 -46.08
N GLY A 3 12.42 16.90 -45.03
CA GLY A 3 13.17 17.44 -43.91
C GLY A 3 13.91 16.32 -43.19
N THR A 4 15.22 16.44 -43.03
CA THR A 4 16.02 15.54 -42.19
C THR A 4 15.52 15.62 -40.76
N MET A 5 14.81 14.59 -40.29
CA MET A 5 14.42 14.49 -38.88
C MET A 5 15.68 14.34 -38.03
N SER A 6 15.92 15.27 -37.11
CA SER A 6 17.03 15.20 -36.17
C SER A 6 16.55 14.53 -34.89
N GLN A 7 16.75 13.22 -34.80
CA GLN A 7 16.40 12.42 -33.63
C GLN A 7 17.64 12.10 -32.79
N ALA A 8 17.51 12.17 -31.48
CA ALA A 8 18.55 11.78 -30.53
C ALA A 8 17.97 10.94 -29.40
N ALA A 9 18.79 10.03 -28.87
CA ALA A 9 18.42 9.19 -27.74
C ALA A 9 18.64 9.96 -26.43
N PHE A 10 17.68 9.88 -25.51
CA PHE A 10 17.74 10.48 -24.18
C PHE A 10 17.31 9.47 -23.12
N THR A 11 17.81 9.65 -21.90
CA THR A 11 17.31 8.91 -20.74
C THR A 11 16.30 9.79 -20.01
N ILE A 12 15.04 9.37 -19.95
CA ILE A 12 13.99 10.05 -19.21
C ILE A 12 13.85 9.41 -17.83
N VAL A 13 13.91 10.22 -16.77
CA VAL A 13 13.65 9.78 -15.40
C VAL A 13 12.25 10.25 -15.00
N GLU A 14 11.35 9.30 -14.78
CA GLU A 14 9.97 9.52 -14.39
C GLU A 14 9.83 9.96 -12.91
N PRO A 15 8.71 10.60 -12.53
CA PRO A 15 8.32 10.73 -11.14
C PRO A 15 8.27 9.33 -10.49
N GLY A 16 9.11 9.08 -9.47
CA GLY A 16 9.28 7.74 -8.87
C GLY A 16 10.56 7.00 -9.27
N SER A 17 11.51 7.68 -9.92
CA SER A 17 12.87 7.18 -10.20
C SER A 17 12.98 6.07 -11.25
N ARG A 18 11.91 5.80 -12.01
CA ARG A 18 11.97 4.88 -13.15
C ARG A 18 12.71 5.54 -14.31
N ARG A 19 13.57 4.79 -15.00
CA ARG A 19 14.35 5.28 -16.14
C ARG A 19 13.87 4.62 -17.42
N SER A 20 13.69 5.41 -18.49
CA SER A 20 13.36 4.91 -19.82
C SER A 20 14.23 5.60 -20.89
N ALA A 21 14.68 4.82 -21.88
CA ALA A 21 15.37 5.37 -23.03
C ALA A 21 14.35 5.78 -24.10
N GLN A 22 14.39 7.02 -24.56
CA GLN A 22 13.44 7.57 -25.53
C GLN A 22 14.18 8.21 -26.70
N LEU A 23 13.69 7.96 -27.92
CA LEU A 23 14.17 8.63 -29.12
C LEU A 23 13.29 9.86 -29.37
N LEU A 24 13.87 11.05 -29.21
CA LEU A 24 13.14 12.31 -29.28
C LEU A 24 13.68 13.16 -30.43
N ASP A 25 12.78 13.89 -31.08
CA ASP A 25 13.16 14.91 -32.05
C ASP A 25 13.68 16.14 -31.28
N VAL A 26 14.90 16.58 -31.58
CA VAL A 26 15.57 17.67 -30.85
C VAL A 26 15.19 19.06 -31.35
N THR A 27 14.40 19.12 -32.42
CA THR A 27 13.98 20.37 -33.09
C THR A 27 12.57 20.80 -32.70
N ILE A 28 11.73 19.87 -32.21
CA ILE A 28 10.39 20.20 -31.73
C ILE A 28 10.44 20.92 -30.37
N ALA A 29 9.40 21.70 -30.10
CA ALA A 29 9.25 22.42 -28.84
C ALA A 29 9.15 21.45 -27.65
N VAL A 30 9.76 21.83 -26.53
CA VAL A 30 9.77 21.08 -25.26
C VAL A 30 8.35 20.76 -24.80
N GLU A 31 7.38 21.65 -24.99
CA GLU A 31 5.97 21.39 -24.64
C GLU A 31 5.37 20.20 -25.41
N GLU A 32 5.70 20.07 -26.70
CA GLU A 32 5.20 18.95 -27.52
C GLU A 32 5.92 17.65 -27.16
N VAL A 33 7.23 17.72 -26.87
CA VAL A 33 7.98 16.59 -26.30
C VAL A 33 7.32 16.11 -25.00
N LEU A 34 7.01 17.05 -24.11
CA LEU A 34 6.40 16.75 -22.82
C LEU A 34 5.04 16.06 -22.98
N ARG A 35 4.16 16.59 -23.84
CA ARG A 35 2.85 15.98 -24.12
C ARG A 35 2.99 14.55 -24.65
N ARG A 36 3.97 14.30 -25.54
CA ARG A 36 4.25 12.97 -26.07
C ARG A 36 4.77 12.02 -24.99
N LEU A 37 5.67 12.49 -24.12
CA LEU A 37 6.20 11.70 -23.02
C LEU A 37 5.12 11.32 -22.02
N VAL A 38 4.28 12.27 -21.60
CA VAL A 38 3.15 12.01 -20.68
C VAL A 38 2.24 10.90 -21.22
N ARG A 39 1.89 10.95 -22.51
CA ARG A 39 1.08 9.90 -23.16
C ARG A 39 1.79 8.56 -23.27
N THR A 40 3.05 8.57 -23.70
CA THR A 40 3.83 7.35 -23.95
C THR A 40 4.12 6.59 -22.65
N LEU A 41 4.29 7.33 -21.56
CA LEU A 41 4.59 6.80 -20.23
C LEU A 41 3.31 6.53 -19.41
N ASP A 42 2.12 6.71 -19.99
CA ASP A 42 0.81 6.51 -19.35
C ASP A 42 0.68 7.33 -18.04
N LEU A 43 1.19 8.56 -18.05
CA LEU A 43 1.12 9.48 -16.92
C LEU A 43 -0.20 10.28 -16.96
N PRO A 44 -0.77 10.68 -15.81
CA PRO A 44 -1.99 11.49 -15.76
C PRO A 44 -1.85 12.80 -16.53
N GLU A 45 -2.65 13.02 -17.58
CA GLU A 45 -2.60 14.25 -18.41
C GLU A 45 -3.11 15.49 -17.66
N GLU A 46 -3.85 15.30 -16.57
CA GLU A 46 -4.42 16.39 -15.75
C GLU A 46 -3.39 17.04 -14.81
N LEU A 47 -2.22 16.43 -14.66
CA LEU A 47 -1.13 17.00 -13.90
C LEU A 47 -0.25 17.86 -14.81
N HIS A 48 0.27 18.95 -14.25
CA HIS A 48 1.26 19.73 -14.94
C HIS A 48 2.64 19.12 -14.71
N TYR A 49 3.44 19.05 -15.77
CA TYR A 49 4.79 18.51 -15.72
C TYR A 49 5.79 19.53 -16.27
N ARG A 50 7.06 19.33 -15.95
CA ARG A 50 8.17 20.03 -16.59
C ARG A 50 9.33 19.07 -16.84
N LEU A 51 10.11 19.37 -17.87
CA LEU A 51 11.39 18.71 -18.12
C LEU A 51 12.51 19.51 -17.45
N VAL A 52 13.41 18.83 -16.76
CA VAL A 52 14.57 19.41 -16.09
C VAL A 52 15.81 18.67 -16.54
N GLN A 53 16.87 19.38 -16.91
CA GLN A 53 18.16 18.74 -17.18
C GLN A 53 18.75 18.22 -15.87
N ASP A 54 19.09 16.93 -15.80
CA ASP A 54 19.67 16.33 -14.61
C ASP A 54 21.02 16.99 -14.25
N ALA A 55 21.87 17.23 -15.26
CA ALA A 55 23.21 17.77 -15.07
C ALA A 55 23.22 19.20 -14.49
N THR A 56 22.24 20.03 -14.85
CA THR A 56 22.21 21.46 -14.47
C THR A 56 21.11 21.79 -13.46
N GLY A 57 20.15 20.89 -13.25
CA GLY A 57 18.92 21.15 -12.49
C GLY A 57 18.01 22.21 -13.11
N ARG A 58 18.29 22.64 -14.36
CA ARG A 58 17.56 23.73 -15.01
C ARG A 58 16.31 23.21 -15.70
N ALA A 59 15.17 23.84 -15.42
CA ALA A 59 13.93 23.59 -16.14
C ALA A 59 14.04 24.06 -17.59
N LEU A 60 13.61 23.19 -18.51
CA LEU A 60 13.56 23.48 -19.94
C LEU A 60 12.40 24.42 -20.26
N ALA A 61 12.66 25.42 -21.09
CA ALA A 61 11.63 26.39 -21.48
C ALA A 61 10.64 25.74 -22.47
N PRO A 62 9.32 25.81 -22.24
CA PRO A 62 8.32 25.05 -23.02
C PRO A 62 8.32 25.38 -24.52
N GLY A 63 8.58 26.64 -24.88
CA GLY A 63 8.65 27.10 -26.28
C GLY A 63 9.99 26.89 -26.97
N ALA A 64 11.04 26.49 -26.24
CA ALA A 64 12.35 26.19 -26.83
C ALA A 64 12.40 24.74 -27.30
N SER A 65 13.29 24.42 -28.25
CA SER A 65 13.62 23.04 -28.57
C SER A 65 14.63 22.45 -27.58
N LEU A 66 14.80 21.12 -27.57
CA LEU A 66 15.83 20.47 -26.74
C LEU A 66 17.23 20.97 -27.11
N SER A 67 17.50 21.11 -28.41
CA SER A 67 18.76 21.65 -28.94
C SER A 67 18.97 23.12 -28.57
N ALA A 68 17.96 23.97 -28.69
CA ALA A 68 18.02 25.38 -28.31
C ALA A 68 18.19 25.57 -26.79
N SER A 69 17.73 24.59 -26.00
CA SER A 69 17.92 24.56 -24.55
C SER A 69 19.28 24.00 -24.12
N GLY A 70 20.15 23.64 -25.08
CA GLY A 70 21.48 23.10 -24.82
C GLY A 70 21.48 21.67 -24.29
N VAL A 71 20.40 20.91 -24.47
CA VAL A 71 20.36 19.48 -24.09
C VAL A 71 21.17 18.69 -25.12
N LEU A 72 22.20 17.98 -24.67
CA LEU A 72 23.05 17.17 -25.54
C LEU A 72 22.46 15.76 -25.75
N PRO A 73 22.67 15.13 -26.92
CA PRO A 73 22.31 13.72 -27.13
C PRO A 73 22.89 12.80 -26.06
N GLY A 74 22.07 11.88 -25.54
CA GLY A 74 22.45 10.94 -24.49
C GLY A 74 22.26 11.46 -23.06
N GLU A 75 21.93 12.75 -22.87
CA GLU A 75 21.70 13.31 -21.55
C GLU A 75 20.47 12.72 -20.83
N VAL A 76 20.51 12.87 -19.51
CA VAL A 76 19.43 12.50 -18.62
C VAL A 76 18.51 13.71 -18.43
N ILE A 77 17.22 13.52 -18.71
CA ILE A 77 16.17 14.52 -18.52
C ILE A 77 15.24 13.99 -17.44
N LEU A 78 15.05 14.78 -16.38
CA LEU A 78 14.09 14.51 -15.33
C LEU A 78 12.72 15.02 -15.75
N LEU A 79 11.70 14.19 -15.61
CA LEU A 79 10.30 14.55 -15.76
C LEU A 79 9.71 14.79 -14.37
N GLU A 80 9.48 16.04 -14.02
CA GLU A 80 8.95 16.41 -12.71
C GLU A 80 7.48 16.82 -12.80
N ALA A 81 6.66 16.30 -11.89
CA ALA A 81 5.31 16.82 -11.67
C ALA A 81 5.38 18.15 -10.90
N LEU A 82 4.75 19.19 -11.44
CA LEU A 82 4.62 20.48 -10.78
C LEU A 82 3.66 20.35 -9.59
N ARG A 83 4.16 20.66 -8.39
CA ARG A 83 3.38 20.63 -7.14
C ARG A 83 2.56 21.91 -6.98
N ASP A 84 1.70 22.18 -7.94
CA ASP A 84 0.82 23.35 -7.89
C ASP A 84 -0.42 23.10 -7.01
N ALA A 85 -1.26 24.13 -6.88
CA ALA A 85 -2.50 24.04 -6.10
C ALA A 85 -3.45 22.96 -6.63
N TRP A 86 -3.35 22.61 -7.92
CA TRP A 86 -4.15 21.57 -8.54
C TRP A 86 -3.67 20.18 -8.15
N PHE A 87 -2.36 19.92 -8.20
CA PHE A 87 -1.74 18.71 -7.68
C PHE A 87 -2.11 18.48 -6.22
N LYS A 88 -2.04 19.53 -5.39
CA LYS A 88 -2.44 19.44 -3.98
C LYS A 88 -3.92 19.04 -3.84
N ARG A 89 -4.83 19.65 -4.59
CA ARG A 89 -6.27 19.30 -4.55
C ARG A 89 -6.54 17.86 -4.94
N ILE A 90 -5.85 17.33 -5.96
CA ILE A 90 -5.98 15.92 -6.35
C ILE A 90 -5.46 15.01 -5.23
N LEU A 91 -4.31 15.34 -4.65
CA LEU A 91 -3.72 14.55 -3.57
C LEU A 91 -4.59 14.56 -2.31
N ASP A 92 -5.06 15.73 -1.88
CA ASP A 92 -5.94 15.88 -0.72
C ASP A 92 -7.21 15.04 -0.93
N LYS A 93 -7.79 15.08 -2.13
CA LYS A 93 -8.97 14.28 -2.45
C LYS A 93 -8.70 12.76 -2.48
N LEU A 94 -7.56 12.32 -3.03
CA LEU A 94 -7.17 10.92 -3.01
C LEU A 94 -6.94 10.42 -1.57
N LEU A 95 -6.37 11.27 -0.70
CA LEU A 95 -6.21 10.98 0.72
C LEU A 95 -7.56 10.89 1.43
N ASP A 96 -8.51 11.77 1.11
CA ASP A 96 -9.88 11.70 1.65
C ASP A 96 -10.58 10.40 1.22
N GLU A 97 -10.51 10.03 -0.07
CA GLU A 97 -11.08 8.77 -0.57
C GLU A 97 -10.42 7.54 0.08
N ALA A 98 -9.09 7.56 0.22
CA ALA A 98 -8.36 6.49 0.91
C ALA A 98 -8.76 6.39 2.39
N ARG A 99 -8.99 7.54 3.05
CA ARG A 99 -9.43 7.61 4.44
C ARG A 99 -10.85 7.08 4.63
N ASP A 100 -11.77 7.45 3.74
CA ASP A 100 -13.14 6.95 3.78
C ASP A 100 -13.18 5.43 3.49
N TYR A 101 -12.41 4.95 2.51
CA TYR A 101 -12.27 3.51 2.27
C TYR A 101 -11.69 2.76 3.47
N ALA A 102 -10.64 3.31 4.09
CA ALA A 102 -10.06 2.73 5.29
C ALA A 102 -11.07 2.74 6.45
N ARG A 103 -11.87 3.79 6.58
CA ARG A 103 -12.95 3.86 7.57
C ARG A 103 -13.97 2.76 7.33
N ASP A 104 -14.47 2.61 6.10
CA ASP A 104 -15.47 1.60 5.73
C ASP A 104 -14.95 0.19 6.00
N ARG A 105 -13.72 -0.13 5.60
CA ARG A 105 -13.10 -1.43 5.88
C ARG A 105 -12.90 -1.71 7.35
N VAL A 106 -12.46 -0.71 8.11
CA VAL A 106 -12.34 -0.82 9.57
C VAL A 106 -13.73 -1.03 10.19
N TRP A 107 -14.76 -0.37 9.66
CA TRP A 107 -16.14 -0.51 10.10
C TRP A 107 -16.67 -1.94 9.85
N ASP A 108 -16.47 -2.49 8.65
CA ASP A 108 -16.82 -3.86 8.31
C ASP A 108 -16.15 -4.86 9.27
N MET A 109 -14.85 -4.67 9.57
CA MET A 109 -14.11 -5.54 10.50
C MET A 109 -14.63 -5.44 11.94
N VAL A 110 -15.03 -4.23 12.36
CA VAL A 110 -15.62 -4.01 13.69
C VAL A 110 -16.99 -4.68 13.77
N GLU A 111 -17.83 -4.53 12.75
CA GLU A 111 -19.13 -5.19 12.66
C GLU A 111 -18.99 -6.72 12.74
N GLU A 112 -18.07 -7.29 11.95
CA GLU A 112 -17.84 -8.74 11.95
C GLU A 112 -17.35 -9.25 13.32
N ARG A 113 -16.49 -8.48 14.01
CA ARG A 113 -15.99 -8.85 15.35
C ARG A 113 -17.06 -8.70 16.42
N LEU A 114 -17.88 -7.65 16.36
CA LEU A 114 -19.01 -7.48 17.27
C LEU A 114 -20.03 -8.60 17.09
N GLU A 115 -20.32 -8.99 15.85
CA GLU A 115 -21.22 -10.11 15.57
C GLU A 115 -20.65 -11.44 16.10
N ARG A 116 -19.34 -11.68 15.93
CA ARG A 116 -18.66 -12.83 16.54
C ARG A 116 -18.74 -12.81 18.07
N ALA A 117 -18.47 -11.66 18.70
CA ALA A 117 -18.58 -11.49 20.15
C ALA A 117 -20.01 -11.76 20.64
N ARG A 118 -21.01 -11.25 19.91
CA ARG A 118 -22.43 -11.43 20.22
C ARG A 118 -22.90 -12.88 20.11
N ARG A 119 -22.35 -13.65 19.17
CA ARG A 119 -22.61 -15.10 19.09
C ARG A 119 -22.11 -15.86 20.32
N VAL A 120 -21.02 -15.40 20.92
CA VAL A 120 -20.46 -15.98 22.14
C VAL A 120 -21.24 -15.50 23.37
N ASP A 121 -21.57 -14.22 23.41
CA ASP A 121 -22.36 -13.59 24.47
C ASP A 121 -23.46 -12.69 23.87
N PRO A 122 -24.73 -13.16 23.85
CA PRO A 122 -25.84 -12.40 23.28
C PRO A 122 -26.10 -11.05 23.95
N SER A 123 -25.53 -10.78 25.14
CA SER A 123 -25.65 -9.51 25.86
C SER A 123 -24.74 -8.40 25.32
N TYR A 124 -23.79 -8.73 24.44
CA TYR A 124 -22.94 -7.72 23.80
C TYR A 124 -23.75 -6.81 22.86
N PRO A 125 -23.54 -5.49 22.91
CA PRO A 125 -24.29 -4.54 22.09
C PRO A 125 -23.93 -4.67 20.61
N GLY A 126 -24.93 -4.57 19.74
CA GLY A 126 -24.75 -4.57 18.30
C GLY A 126 -24.16 -3.25 17.79
N LEU A 127 -23.65 -3.23 16.56
CA LEU A 127 -23.06 -2.04 15.93
C LEU A 127 -23.99 -0.82 15.96
N ARG A 128 -25.28 -1.00 15.61
CA ARG A 128 -26.30 0.06 15.67
C ARG A 128 -26.59 0.60 17.07
N GLU A 129 -26.37 -0.21 18.10
CA GLU A 129 -26.54 0.21 19.50
C GLU A 129 -25.33 1.04 19.94
N LEU A 130 -24.12 0.65 19.52
CA LEU A 130 -22.92 1.44 19.74
C LEU A 130 -22.97 2.77 18.98
N GLU A 131 -23.41 2.78 17.72
CA GLU A 131 -23.65 4.02 16.96
C GLU A 131 -24.61 4.95 17.70
N ARG A 132 -25.72 4.42 18.22
CA ARG A 132 -26.66 5.22 19.04
C ARG A 132 -26.03 5.75 20.32
N VAL A 133 -25.14 5.01 20.97
CA VAL A 133 -24.45 5.47 22.20
C VAL A 133 -23.42 6.56 21.89
N VAL A 134 -22.74 6.46 20.74
CA VAL A 134 -21.78 7.46 20.26
C VAL A 134 -22.50 8.72 19.76
N ASP A 135 -23.59 8.56 18.99
CA ASP A 135 -24.41 9.66 18.47
C ASP A 135 -25.25 10.34 19.56
N ALA A 136 -25.69 9.59 20.57
CA ALA A 136 -26.26 10.15 21.80
C ALA A 136 -25.22 10.91 22.64
N GLY A 137 -23.95 10.89 22.20
CA GLY A 137 -22.89 11.77 22.69
C GLY A 137 -22.68 11.65 24.18
N THR A 138 -22.09 10.54 24.64
CA THR A 138 -21.44 10.39 25.95
C THR A 138 -21.93 11.38 27.04
N ALA A 139 -23.21 11.32 27.38
CA ALA A 139 -23.56 11.44 28.79
C ALA A 139 -23.20 10.07 29.36
N ALA A 140 -21.98 9.92 29.87
CA ALA A 140 -21.68 8.79 30.73
C ALA A 140 -22.84 8.69 31.73
N PRO A 141 -23.45 7.49 31.92
CA PRO A 141 -24.45 7.35 32.97
C PRO A 141 -23.81 7.93 34.24
N PRO A 142 -24.50 8.84 34.97
CA PRO A 142 -23.94 9.39 36.18
C PRO A 142 -23.48 8.20 37.01
N VAL A 143 -22.17 8.11 37.24
CA VAL A 143 -21.62 7.16 38.20
C VAL A 143 -22.38 7.49 39.47
N GLU A 144 -23.23 6.57 39.92
CA GLU A 144 -23.96 6.71 41.16
C GLU A 144 -22.87 6.79 42.24
N VAL A 145 -22.55 8.02 42.64
CA VAL A 145 -21.53 8.30 43.63
C VAL A 145 -22.03 7.65 44.90
N ALA A 146 -21.43 6.50 45.25
CA ALA A 146 -21.63 5.88 46.54
C ALA A 146 -21.51 6.96 47.63
N PRO A 147 -22.40 6.96 48.63
CA PRO A 147 -22.52 8.05 49.59
C PRO A 147 -21.15 8.38 50.20
N PRO A 148 -20.79 9.67 50.26
CA PRO A 148 -19.47 10.10 50.67
C PRO A 148 -19.21 9.66 52.12
N VAL A 149 -18.14 8.90 52.32
CA VAL A 149 -17.51 8.76 53.64
C VAL A 149 -17.04 10.15 54.04
N GLN A 150 -17.72 10.78 55.01
CA GLN A 150 -17.44 12.14 55.49
C GLN A 150 -16.02 12.23 56.07
N PRO A 151 -15.13 13.09 55.53
CA PRO A 151 -13.97 13.60 56.26
C PRO A 151 -14.37 14.87 57.04
N PRO A 152 -13.78 15.13 58.21
CA PRO A 152 -14.14 16.26 59.05
C PRO A 152 -13.76 17.61 58.41
N ALA A 153 -14.60 18.60 58.71
CA ALA A 153 -14.62 19.94 58.14
C ALA A 153 -13.48 20.86 58.57
N ALA A 154 -12.97 21.68 57.63
CA ALA A 154 -12.71 23.11 57.82
C ALA A 154 -12.52 23.83 56.47
N ALA A 155 -13.04 25.05 56.38
CA ALA A 155 -13.34 25.89 55.21
C ALA A 155 -12.21 26.92 54.87
N PRO A 156 -12.42 27.94 54.01
CA PRO A 156 -12.88 27.95 52.61
C PRO A 156 -12.01 28.79 51.63
N ALA A 157 -12.29 28.57 50.34
CA ALA A 157 -12.33 29.52 49.20
C ALA A 157 -11.05 30.17 48.62
N GLN A 158 -10.81 29.89 47.34
CA GLN A 158 -10.83 30.92 46.27
C GLN A 158 -11.13 30.28 44.90
N ALA A 159 -11.90 30.99 44.09
CA ALA A 159 -12.50 30.56 42.82
C ALA A 159 -11.90 31.29 41.62
N SER A 160 -11.89 30.63 40.45
CA SER A 160 -12.11 31.15 39.07
C SER A 160 -11.69 30.04 38.08
N SER A 161 -12.59 29.37 37.36
CA SER A 161 -13.36 29.75 36.15
C SER A 161 -12.51 29.96 34.88
N HIS A 162 -12.59 29.01 33.93
CA HIS A 162 -12.76 29.15 32.47
C HIS A 162 -12.60 27.75 31.85
N ALA A 163 -13.63 27.11 31.27
CA ALA A 163 -14.38 27.41 30.04
C ALA A 163 -13.57 27.23 28.75
N GLY A 164 -13.98 26.25 27.93
CA GLY A 164 -13.54 26.04 26.54
C GLY A 164 -13.31 24.55 26.27
N GLY A 165 -14.14 23.82 25.54
CA GLY A 165 -15.10 24.23 24.52
C GLY A 165 -14.92 23.29 23.33
N CYS A 166 -15.79 22.28 23.25
CA CYS A 166 -15.96 21.37 22.12
C CYS A 166 -16.07 22.15 20.80
N LEU A 167 -15.27 21.79 19.81
CA LEU A 167 -15.40 22.30 18.44
C LEU A 167 -15.52 21.10 17.48
N VAL A 168 -16.75 20.61 17.34
CA VAL A 168 -17.19 19.71 16.28
C VAL A 168 -18.36 20.39 15.59
N ILE A 169 -18.12 21.18 14.54
CA ILE A 169 -19.15 21.51 13.54
C ILE A 169 -18.49 21.74 12.16
N LEU A 170 -19.19 21.22 11.13
CA LEU A 170 -19.20 21.59 9.71
C LEU A 170 -18.30 20.80 8.73
N VAL A 171 -18.76 19.60 8.36
CA VAL A 171 -18.60 19.05 7.00
C VAL A 171 -19.99 18.74 6.42
N LEU A 172 -20.71 19.78 6.04
CA LEU A 172 -21.97 19.68 5.29
C LEU A 172 -22.21 21.01 4.58
N GLY A 173 -21.57 21.20 3.42
CA GLY A 173 -21.70 22.47 2.71
C GLY A 173 -20.84 22.71 1.46
N ALA A 174 -20.24 21.70 0.84
CA ALA A 174 -19.46 21.91 -0.39
C ALA A 174 -19.43 20.70 -1.34
N VAL A 175 -20.60 20.21 -1.77
CA VAL A 175 -20.68 19.10 -2.76
C VAL A 175 -21.26 19.52 -4.12
N ILE A 176 -21.75 20.75 -4.31
CA ILE A 176 -22.45 21.11 -5.56
C ILE A 176 -21.73 22.23 -6.32
N VAL A 177 -20.49 22.00 -6.78
CA VAL A 177 -19.90 22.69 -7.97
C VAL A 177 -18.86 21.82 -8.72
N VAL A 178 -18.30 20.74 -8.16
CA VAL A 178 -17.17 20.00 -8.80
C VAL A 178 -17.62 18.85 -9.74
N ALA A 179 -18.89 18.79 -10.14
CA ALA A 179 -19.40 17.70 -10.99
C ALA A 179 -18.97 17.80 -12.47
N ALA A 180 -18.48 18.95 -12.95
CA ALA A 180 -18.24 19.15 -14.39
C ALA A 180 -16.87 18.65 -14.90
N ASN A 181 -15.87 18.44 -14.03
CA ASN A 181 -14.55 17.88 -14.42
C ASN A 181 -14.21 16.54 -13.73
N TRP A 182 -15.22 15.88 -13.17
CA TRP A 182 -15.11 14.68 -12.33
C TRP A 182 -14.83 13.38 -13.11
N THR A 183 -15.21 13.30 -14.39
CA THR A 183 -15.26 12.01 -15.09
C THR A 183 -13.92 11.43 -15.55
N PRO A 184 -12.88 12.19 -15.97
CA PRO A 184 -11.66 11.57 -16.48
C PRO A 184 -10.76 11.01 -15.36
N ILE A 185 -10.51 11.78 -14.29
CA ILE A 185 -9.64 11.35 -13.17
C ILE A 185 -10.26 10.18 -12.40
N SER A 186 -11.56 10.22 -12.10
CA SER A 186 -12.23 9.08 -11.42
C SER A 186 -12.23 7.82 -12.27
N ARG A 187 -12.37 7.95 -13.60
CA ARG A 187 -12.20 6.82 -14.54
C ARG A 187 -10.76 6.32 -14.56
N TRP A 188 -9.76 7.19 -14.52
CA TRP A 188 -8.35 6.80 -14.49
C TRP A 188 -7.98 6.10 -13.19
N VAL A 189 -8.33 6.67 -12.03
CA VAL A 189 -8.11 6.06 -10.71
C VAL A 189 -8.83 4.73 -10.60
N LYS A 190 -10.12 4.68 -10.97
CA LYS A 190 -10.89 3.44 -10.97
C LYS A 190 -10.31 2.39 -11.93
N LYS A 191 -9.96 2.76 -13.16
CA LYS A 191 -9.31 1.85 -14.12
C LYS A 191 -7.99 1.33 -13.57
N ARG A 192 -7.16 2.19 -12.97
CA ARG A 192 -5.86 1.77 -12.42
C ARG A 192 -6.03 0.90 -11.18
N TRP A 193 -7.01 1.20 -10.35
CA TRP A 193 -7.39 0.39 -9.21
C TRP A 193 -7.94 -0.96 -9.62
N ASP A 194 -8.84 -0.99 -10.61
CA ASP A 194 -9.39 -2.21 -11.21
C ASP A 194 -8.28 -3.02 -11.91
N GLU A 195 -7.28 -2.37 -12.51
CA GLU A 195 -6.08 -3.04 -13.06
C GLU A 195 -5.18 -3.60 -11.95
N ILE A 196 -4.97 -2.87 -10.85
CA ILE A 196 -4.22 -3.35 -9.69
C ILE A 196 -4.95 -4.53 -9.08
N GLN A 197 -6.25 -4.41 -8.78
CA GLN A 197 -7.10 -5.49 -8.28
C GLN A 197 -7.27 -6.64 -9.28
N ALA A 198 -7.26 -6.39 -10.59
CA ALA A 198 -7.24 -7.45 -11.58
C ALA A 198 -5.86 -8.14 -11.61
N ARG A 199 -4.76 -7.43 -11.36
CA ARG A 199 -3.43 -8.04 -11.21
C ARG A 199 -3.28 -8.83 -9.91
N THR A 200 -3.76 -8.32 -8.77
CA THR A 200 -3.74 -9.03 -7.48
C THR A 200 -4.84 -10.08 -7.36
N GLY A 201 -5.98 -9.90 -8.03
CA GLY A 201 -7.14 -10.79 -7.99
C GLY A 201 -7.16 -11.87 -9.07
N LYS A 202 -6.65 -11.59 -10.29
CA LYS A 202 -6.49 -12.63 -11.34
C LYS A 202 -5.19 -13.40 -11.23
N ASN A 203 -4.21 -12.87 -10.50
CA ASN A 203 -3.06 -13.63 -10.01
C ASN A 203 -3.14 -13.82 -8.50
N LYS A 204 -4.33 -14.07 -7.94
CA LYS A 204 -4.37 -14.91 -6.73
C LYS A 204 -4.01 -16.29 -7.28
N PRO A 205 -2.75 -16.76 -7.21
CA PRO A 205 -2.47 -18.11 -7.66
C PRO A 205 -3.46 -19.01 -6.93
N PRO A 206 -4.00 -20.04 -7.59
CA PRO A 206 -4.95 -20.92 -6.94
C PRO A 206 -4.37 -21.31 -5.58
N MET A 207 -5.21 -21.30 -4.53
CA MET A 207 -4.89 -21.94 -3.26
C MET A 207 -4.78 -23.45 -3.53
N ALA A 208 -3.78 -23.83 -4.32
CA ALA A 208 -3.43 -25.19 -4.66
C ALA A 208 -2.82 -25.82 -3.40
N GLY A 209 -3.05 -27.12 -3.24
CA GLY A 209 -2.78 -27.86 -2.02
C GLY A 209 -1.37 -27.68 -1.46
N THR A 210 -1.18 -28.16 -0.23
CA THR A 210 0.08 -28.15 0.53
C THR A 210 1.18 -29.01 -0.11
N GLU A 211 1.00 -29.47 -1.34
CA GLU A 211 1.87 -30.41 -2.04
C GLU A 211 2.44 -29.80 -3.33
N GLY A 212 3.69 -30.12 -3.63
CA GLY A 212 4.40 -29.66 -4.82
C GLY A 212 5.53 -30.59 -5.23
N ARG A 213 6.18 -30.30 -6.36
CA ARG A 213 7.36 -31.01 -6.85
C ARG A 213 8.49 -30.03 -7.10
N ILE A 214 9.72 -30.48 -6.85
CA ILE A 214 10.95 -29.76 -7.17
C ILE A 214 11.93 -30.69 -7.88
N THR A 215 12.69 -30.17 -8.83
CA THR A 215 13.57 -30.94 -9.72
C THR A 215 15.03 -30.89 -9.29
N SER A 216 15.40 -29.93 -8.43
CA SER A 216 16.79 -29.74 -7.99
C SER A 216 16.99 -30.12 -6.53
N GLY A 217 18.03 -30.92 -6.25
CA GLY A 217 18.46 -31.27 -4.89
C GLY A 217 19.12 -30.10 -4.13
N THR A 218 19.56 -29.04 -4.81
CA THR A 218 20.03 -27.79 -4.18
C THR A 218 19.21 -26.63 -4.67
N GLY A 219 18.84 -25.73 -3.77
CA GLY A 219 17.89 -24.70 -4.13
C GLY A 219 17.86 -23.50 -3.19
N ARG A 220 16.85 -22.67 -3.42
CA ARG A 220 16.59 -21.47 -2.62
C ARG A 220 15.12 -21.42 -2.26
N ILE A 221 14.84 -21.25 -0.97
CA ILE A 221 13.51 -20.91 -0.46
C ILE A 221 13.48 -19.41 -0.28
N GLU A 222 12.52 -18.75 -0.92
CA GLU A 222 12.27 -17.32 -0.79
C GLU A 222 10.89 -17.12 -0.17
N VAL A 223 10.83 -16.26 0.83
CA VAL A 223 9.56 -15.81 1.40
C VAL A 223 9.43 -14.35 1.07
N VAL A 224 8.42 -14.00 0.28
CA VAL A 224 8.12 -12.66 -0.17
C VAL A 224 6.97 -12.13 0.66
N ASP A 225 7.14 -10.95 1.25
CA ASP A 225 6.04 -10.18 1.78
C ASP A 225 5.32 -9.45 0.66
N GLN A 226 4.01 -9.68 0.51
CA GLN A 226 3.19 -8.87 -0.39
C GLN A 226 2.48 -7.73 0.31
N ASN A 227 2.52 -7.67 1.64
CA ASN A 227 1.98 -6.55 2.38
C ASN A 227 2.96 -5.38 2.43
N ALA A 228 2.44 -4.18 2.29
CA ALA A 228 3.24 -2.95 2.30
C ALA A 228 3.29 -2.27 3.68
N ILE A 229 2.78 -2.91 4.75
CA ILE A 229 2.40 -2.17 5.98
C ILE A 229 2.95 -2.78 7.27
N LEU A 230 3.21 -4.10 7.35
CA LEU A 230 3.54 -4.75 8.63
C LEU A 230 4.76 -5.65 8.53
N ASP A 231 5.68 -5.48 9.50
CA ASP A 231 6.80 -6.39 9.71
C ASP A 231 6.31 -7.67 10.40
N PHE A 232 6.72 -8.83 9.91
CA PHE A 232 6.46 -10.13 10.53
C PHE A 232 7.74 -10.93 10.69
N ALA A 233 7.69 -11.91 11.59
CA ALA A 233 8.80 -12.79 11.89
C ALA A 233 8.33 -14.25 11.94
N TYR A 234 8.94 -15.09 11.09
CA TYR A 234 8.78 -16.55 11.12
C TYR A 234 10.13 -17.23 11.24
N ARG A 235 10.11 -18.47 11.72
CA ARG A 235 11.25 -19.40 11.63
C ARG A 235 10.98 -20.40 10.53
N LEU A 236 11.90 -20.50 9.57
CA LEU A 236 11.85 -21.47 8.49
C LEU A 236 12.52 -22.78 8.92
N TYR A 237 11.83 -23.90 8.66
CA TYR A 237 12.35 -25.25 8.85
C TYR A 237 12.24 -26.04 7.56
N LEU A 238 13.19 -26.95 7.34
CA LEU A 238 13.20 -27.95 6.29
C LEU A 238 13.44 -29.32 6.92
N ASN A 239 12.50 -30.25 6.73
CA ASN A 239 12.54 -31.59 7.32
C ASN A 239 12.76 -31.55 8.85
N GLY A 240 12.11 -30.60 9.53
CA GLY A 240 12.26 -30.37 10.97
C GLY A 240 13.57 -29.68 11.39
N THR A 241 14.51 -29.45 10.48
CA THR A 241 15.77 -28.74 10.76
C THR A 241 15.58 -27.24 10.56
N TYR A 242 16.01 -26.43 11.53
CA TYR A 242 15.95 -24.98 11.44
C TYR A 242 16.89 -24.48 10.33
N VAL A 243 16.34 -23.69 9.41
CA VAL A 243 17.07 -23.09 8.28
C VAL A 243 17.49 -21.67 8.61
N GLY A 244 16.56 -20.86 9.12
CA GLY A 244 16.81 -19.45 9.43
C GLY A 244 15.55 -18.66 9.76
N ASP A 245 15.75 -17.42 10.21
CA ASP A 245 14.66 -16.47 10.44
C ASP A 245 14.20 -15.86 9.11
N VAL A 246 12.91 -15.58 9.00
CA VAL A 246 12.27 -14.85 7.91
C VAL A 246 11.74 -13.56 8.49
N ARG A 247 12.45 -12.47 8.22
CA ARG A 247 12.13 -11.11 8.67
C ARG A 247 12.13 -10.21 7.44
N ASN A 248 10.97 -10.06 6.83
CA ASN A 248 10.83 -9.14 5.71
C ASN A 248 10.43 -7.76 6.24
N PRO A 249 11.11 -6.69 5.80
CA PRO A 249 10.46 -5.38 5.82
C PRO A 249 9.24 -5.42 4.90
N ALA A 250 8.30 -4.50 5.08
CA ALA A 250 7.15 -4.31 4.19
C ALA A 250 7.53 -4.44 2.70
N GLY A 251 6.95 -5.43 2.00
CA GLY A 251 7.20 -5.70 0.58
C GLY A 251 8.55 -6.39 0.26
N GLY A 252 9.29 -6.82 1.29
CA GLY A 252 10.62 -7.40 1.19
C GLY A 252 10.63 -8.89 0.84
N THR A 253 11.83 -9.41 0.55
CA THR A 253 12.06 -10.84 0.33
C THR A 253 13.21 -11.32 1.21
N THR A 254 12.99 -12.42 1.92
CA THR A 254 14.06 -13.16 2.61
C THR A 254 14.33 -14.44 1.81
N SER A 255 15.59 -14.75 1.60
CA SER A 255 16.00 -15.92 0.84
C SER A 255 16.98 -16.76 1.63
N HIS A 256 16.79 -18.08 1.60
CA HIS A 256 17.65 -19.06 2.24
C HIS A 256 18.08 -20.13 1.24
N SER A 257 19.38 -20.35 1.10
CA SER A 257 19.91 -21.47 0.31
C SER A 257 19.78 -22.76 1.10
N VAL A 258 19.24 -23.81 0.47
CA VAL A 258 18.96 -25.10 1.12
C VAL A 258 19.35 -26.28 0.23
N THR A 259 19.56 -27.43 0.86
CA THR A 259 19.72 -28.72 0.16
C THR A 259 18.50 -29.58 0.47
N PHE A 260 17.77 -29.99 -0.55
CA PHE A 260 16.62 -30.87 -0.46
C PHE A 260 17.09 -32.33 -0.47
N ALA A 261 16.44 -33.15 0.35
CA ALA A 261 16.65 -34.59 0.33
C ALA A 261 15.96 -35.21 -0.89
N GLU A 262 16.40 -36.40 -1.31
CA GLU A 262 15.66 -37.22 -2.28
C GLU A 262 14.31 -37.64 -1.67
N GLY A 263 13.22 -37.59 -2.45
CA GLY A 263 11.87 -37.91 -1.98
C GLY A 263 11.16 -36.73 -1.30
N VAL A 264 10.37 -37.00 -0.25
CA VAL A 264 9.48 -35.99 0.35
C VAL A 264 10.26 -35.06 1.28
N ASN A 265 10.18 -33.76 0.99
CA ASN A 265 10.71 -32.67 1.79
C ASN A 265 9.56 -31.92 2.45
N VAL A 266 9.66 -31.62 3.74
CA VAL A 266 8.66 -30.84 4.48
C VAL A 266 9.21 -29.47 4.80
N VAL A 267 8.63 -28.42 4.21
CA VAL A 267 8.97 -27.04 4.54
C VAL A 267 7.96 -26.53 5.55
N GLU A 268 8.42 -25.90 6.62
CA GLU A 268 7.55 -25.30 7.63
C GLU A 268 7.92 -23.84 7.90
N LEU A 269 6.93 -22.98 7.96
CA LEU A 269 7.07 -21.63 8.50
C LEU A 269 6.34 -21.58 9.84
N ARG A 270 7.11 -21.45 10.92
CA ARG A 270 6.56 -21.41 12.28
C ARG A 270 6.56 -19.97 12.79
N HIS A 271 5.42 -19.56 13.32
CA HIS A 271 5.22 -18.22 13.88
C HIS A 271 6.20 -17.97 15.04
N MET A 272 6.82 -16.78 15.10
CA MET A 272 7.62 -16.35 16.25
C MET A 272 6.75 -15.67 17.31
N ASP A 273 7.03 -15.89 18.60
CA ASP A 273 6.19 -15.41 19.71
C ASP A 273 6.01 -13.89 19.76
N ASP A 274 6.92 -13.13 19.16
CA ASP A 274 6.96 -11.66 19.07
C ASP A 274 6.24 -11.09 17.84
N ASN A 275 5.73 -11.94 16.96
CA ASN A 275 5.06 -11.48 15.75
C ASN A 275 3.65 -10.95 16.09
N ARG A 276 3.48 -9.63 15.94
CA ARG A 276 2.21 -8.90 16.13
C ARG A 276 1.48 -8.64 14.82
N ALA A 277 2.03 -9.07 13.68
CA ALA A 277 1.43 -8.85 12.39
C ALA A 277 0.08 -9.60 12.32
N ARG A 278 -0.94 -8.88 11.88
CA ARG A 278 -2.25 -9.42 11.53
C ARG A 278 -2.41 -9.23 10.02
N ASP A 279 -3.22 -10.07 9.39
CA ASP A 279 -3.59 -9.93 7.99
C ASP A 279 -2.37 -10.04 7.04
N THR A 280 -1.47 -11.00 7.29
CA THR A 280 -0.24 -11.19 6.49
C THR A 280 -0.51 -11.92 5.18
N TRP A 281 0.02 -11.36 4.08
CA TRP A 281 -0.05 -11.97 2.77
C TRP A 281 1.34 -12.25 2.22
N LEU A 282 1.71 -13.53 2.22
CA LEU A 282 3.07 -13.97 1.96
C LEU A 282 3.12 -14.95 0.80
N VAL A 283 4.23 -14.96 0.08
CA VAL A 283 4.48 -15.90 -1.01
C VAL A 283 5.74 -16.68 -0.73
N MET A 284 5.63 -17.99 -0.64
CA MET A 284 6.77 -18.88 -0.64
C MET A 284 7.11 -19.26 -2.08
N ARG A 285 8.33 -18.98 -2.52
CA ARG A 285 8.89 -19.39 -3.80
C ARG A 285 10.07 -20.30 -3.60
N ILE A 286 10.17 -21.35 -4.39
CA ILE A 286 11.31 -22.26 -4.37
C ILE A 286 11.91 -22.31 -5.78
N ASN A 287 13.24 -22.23 -5.85
CA ASN A 287 14.02 -22.30 -7.09
C ASN A 287 13.55 -21.33 -8.17
N GLY A 288 13.18 -20.10 -7.80
CA GLY A 288 12.74 -19.08 -8.75
C GLY A 288 11.33 -19.31 -9.32
N GLY A 289 10.47 -20.05 -8.61
CA GLY A 289 9.05 -20.22 -8.97
C GLY A 289 8.68 -21.63 -9.44
N GLU A 290 9.62 -22.59 -9.39
CA GLU A 290 9.33 -24.01 -9.60
C GLU A 290 8.19 -24.50 -8.68
N PHE A 291 8.22 -24.01 -7.44
CA PHE A 291 7.08 -24.07 -6.55
C PHE A 291 6.80 -22.66 -6.04
N GLU A 292 5.56 -22.20 -6.20
CA GLU A 292 5.08 -20.93 -5.66
C GLU A 292 3.74 -21.14 -4.96
N ARG A 293 3.64 -20.68 -3.70
CA ARG A 293 2.38 -20.68 -2.94
C ARG A 293 2.20 -19.40 -2.18
N VAL A 294 0.99 -18.86 -2.30
CA VAL A 294 0.53 -17.70 -1.55
C VAL A 294 -0.19 -18.18 -0.30
N PHE A 295 0.05 -17.50 0.81
CA PHE A 295 -0.63 -17.75 2.06
C PHE A 295 -1.11 -16.47 2.70
N GLU A 296 -2.32 -16.56 3.24
CA GLU A 296 -3.05 -15.46 3.85
C GLU A 296 -3.35 -15.86 5.29
N ASP A 297 -2.82 -15.12 6.26
CA ASP A 297 -3.28 -15.23 7.65
C ASP A 297 -4.28 -14.10 7.89
N GLY A 298 -5.58 -14.40 7.77
CA GLY A 298 -6.68 -13.43 7.94
C GLY A 298 -6.88 -12.94 9.39
N GLY A 299 -5.80 -12.77 10.15
CA GLY A 299 -5.83 -12.04 11.42
C GLY A 299 -6.63 -12.74 12.52
N SER A 300 -6.80 -14.07 12.43
CA SER A 300 -7.60 -14.85 13.39
C SER A 300 -7.07 -14.83 14.83
N GLY A 301 -5.85 -14.31 15.05
CA GLY A 301 -5.18 -14.28 16.35
C GLY A 301 -4.60 -15.62 16.78
N GLU A 302 -4.97 -16.71 16.11
CA GLU A 302 -4.34 -18.02 16.25
C GLU A 302 -2.97 -18.00 15.58
N ARG A 303 -1.94 -18.43 16.31
CA ARG A 303 -0.59 -18.58 15.80
C ARG A 303 -0.57 -19.71 14.77
N LYS A 304 -0.68 -19.38 13.49
CA LYS A 304 -0.64 -20.37 12.42
C LYS A 304 0.80 -20.68 12.05
N SER A 305 1.12 -21.96 12.08
CA SER A 305 2.28 -22.50 11.38
C SER A 305 1.83 -23.03 10.03
N PHE A 306 2.66 -22.86 9.02
CA PHE A 306 2.39 -23.32 7.67
C PHE A 306 3.31 -24.49 7.34
N THR A 307 2.78 -25.50 6.67
CA THR A 307 3.52 -26.72 6.33
C THR A 307 3.25 -27.11 4.89
N TRP A 308 4.31 -27.43 4.15
CA TRP A 308 4.26 -27.88 2.77
C TRP A 308 5.06 -29.16 2.59
N ARG A 309 4.58 -30.05 1.72
CA ARG A 309 5.25 -31.29 1.33
C ARG A 309 5.69 -31.16 -0.13
N LEU A 310 6.98 -31.29 -0.39
CA LEU A 310 7.58 -31.15 -1.71
C LEU A 310 8.22 -32.48 -2.07
N GLU A 311 7.77 -33.11 -3.13
CA GLU A 311 8.43 -34.28 -3.68
C GLU A 311 9.63 -33.83 -4.52
N GLY A 312 10.83 -34.11 -4.03
CA GLY A 312 12.08 -33.86 -4.71
C GLY A 312 12.38 -34.95 -5.73
N ALA A 313 12.82 -34.55 -6.91
CA ALA A 313 13.37 -35.48 -7.89
C ALA A 313 14.61 -36.16 -7.30
N GLY A 314 14.59 -37.50 -7.24
CA GLY A 314 15.82 -38.29 -7.12
C GLY A 314 16.74 -37.93 -8.29
N ARG A 315 18.05 -37.88 -8.03
CA ARG A 315 19.05 -37.48 -9.03
C ARG A 315 18.99 -38.29 -10.33
#